data_AF-A0A0B0D579-F1
#
_entry.id   AF-A0A0B0D579-F1
#
_cell.length_a   1.000
_cell.length_b   1.000
_cell.length_c   1.000
_cell.angle_alpha   90.00
_cell.angle_beta   90.00
_cell.angle_gamma   90.00
#
_symmetry.space_group_name_H-M   'P 1'
#
loop_
_entity.id
_entity.type
_entity.pdbx_description
1 polymer ?
#
loop_
_entity_poly.entity_id
_entity_poly.type
_entity_poly.pdbx_seq_one_letter_code
_entity_poly.pdbx_strand_id
1 'polypeptide(L)'
;MNKRDKEILEALDKFRVLDRNHIIGMFFNKLKGSINACNRVMKRLERDGHVKVHRSTRPYSYYPQTSNIRPNSTKVPHFLAIADFYLDLCKYTKPSTFEVEWKTGEKGSIEPDVFMIWNGAPFLVEIQRNHYTKKVMAGKEQRYLKYFYSNSWKDHSEFFPFIWILSETKYKDLDWPPLKVHQSHNVKSFIKKYM
;
A
#
# COMPACT_ATOMS: atom_id res chain seq x y z
N MET A 1 -8.28 0.03 -26.26
CA MET A 1 -7.96 0.46 -24.87
C MET A 1 -6.83 1.47 -24.91
N ASN A 2 -7.00 2.67 -24.34
CA ASN A 2 -5.99 3.75 -24.41
C ASN A 2 -4.89 3.58 -23.33
N LYS A 3 -3.88 4.47 -23.32
CA LYS A 3 -2.79 4.43 -22.32
C LYS A 3 -3.30 4.52 -20.87
N ARG A 4 -4.19 5.47 -20.57
CA ARG A 4 -4.76 5.63 -19.22
C ARG A 4 -5.54 4.39 -18.78
N ASP A 5 -6.26 3.76 -19.70
CA ASP A 5 -7.01 2.54 -19.41
C ASP A 5 -6.08 1.41 -18.98
N LYS A 6 -4.96 1.22 -19.69
CA LYS A 6 -3.92 0.24 -19.32
C LYS A 6 -3.34 0.54 -17.94
N GLU A 7 -2.98 1.80 -17.69
CA GLU A 7 -2.43 2.24 -16.40
C GLU A 7 -3.42 2.04 -15.23
N ILE A 8 -4.73 2.23 -15.46
CA ILE A 8 -5.77 1.95 -14.47
C ILE A 8 -5.85 0.45 -14.15
N LEU A 9 -5.78 -0.41 -15.18
CA LEU A 9 -5.84 -1.86 -14.98
C LEU A 9 -4.59 -2.37 -14.25
N GLU A 10 -3.41 -1.89 -14.62
CA GLU A 10 -2.15 -2.21 -13.92
C GLU A 10 -2.21 -1.79 -12.45
N ALA A 11 -2.77 -0.61 -12.14
CA ALA A 11 -2.96 -0.19 -10.76
C ALA A 11 -4.00 -1.02 -10.02
N LEU A 12 -5.09 -1.44 -10.67
CA LEU A 12 -6.06 -2.35 -10.05
C LEU A 12 -5.45 -3.71 -9.74
N ASP A 13 -4.62 -4.25 -10.64
CA ASP A 13 -3.89 -5.50 -10.42
C ASP A 13 -2.92 -5.38 -9.24
N LYS A 14 -2.26 -4.23 -9.13
CA LYS A 14 -1.29 -3.91 -8.08
C LYS A 14 -1.94 -3.69 -6.71
N PHE A 15 -2.92 -2.81 -6.62
CA PHE A 15 -3.59 -2.45 -5.35
C PHE A 15 -4.73 -3.40 -4.99
N ARG A 16 -5.11 -4.33 -5.88
CA ARG A 16 -6.22 -5.31 -5.77
C ARG A 16 -7.63 -4.71 -5.70
N VAL A 17 -7.78 -3.55 -5.09
CA VAL A 17 -9.02 -2.78 -4.96
C VAL A 17 -8.70 -1.31 -4.98
N LEU A 18 -9.42 -0.53 -5.78
CA LEU A 18 -9.39 0.93 -5.75
C LEU A 18 -10.82 1.45 -5.77
N ASP A 19 -11.10 2.51 -5.02
CA ASP A 19 -12.36 3.24 -5.21
C ASP A 19 -12.21 4.34 -6.27
N ARG A 20 -13.34 4.95 -6.65
CA ARG A 20 -13.38 6.05 -7.61
C ARG A 20 -12.46 7.22 -7.23
N ASN A 21 -12.32 7.55 -5.95
CA ASN A 21 -11.49 8.68 -5.51
C ASN A 21 -10.01 8.36 -5.67
N HIS A 22 -9.60 7.13 -5.38
CA HIS A 22 -8.22 6.70 -5.63
C HIS A 22 -7.88 6.78 -7.13
N ILE A 23 -8.75 6.24 -7.99
CA ILE A 23 -8.57 6.27 -9.44
C ILE A 23 -8.48 7.72 -9.94
N ILE A 24 -9.30 8.62 -9.41
CA ILE A 24 -9.22 10.05 -9.73
C ILE A 24 -7.86 10.64 -9.30
N GLY A 25 -7.45 10.39 -8.06
CA GLY A 25 -6.18 10.88 -7.51
C GLY A 25 -4.97 10.44 -8.34
N MET A 26 -4.99 9.20 -8.85
CA MET A 26 -3.91 8.63 -9.65
C MET A 26 -3.93 9.10 -11.12
N PHE A 27 -5.10 9.14 -11.78
CA PHE A 27 -5.16 9.22 -13.26
C PHE A 27 -5.94 10.40 -13.83
N PHE A 28 -6.72 11.10 -13.00
CA PHE A 28 -7.59 12.20 -13.44
C PHE A 28 -7.35 13.51 -12.66
N ASN A 29 -6.31 13.57 -11.82
CA ASN A 29 -6.04 14.70 -10.92
C ASN A 29 -5.88 16.06 -11.62
N LYS A 30 -5.44 16.08 -12.88
CA LYS A 30 -5.26 17.31 -13.70
C LYS A 30 -6.50 17.71 -14.51
N LEU A 31 -7.58 16.93 -14.48
CA LEU A 31 -8.75 17.14 -15.34
C LEU A 31 -9.89 17.88 -14.62
N LYS A 32 -10.41 18.93 -15.24
CA LYS A 32 -11.70 19.53 -14.84
C LYS A 32 -12.81 18.50 -15.08
N GLY A 33 -13.71 18.33 -14.11
CA GLY A 33 -14.77 17.31 -14.18
C GLY A 33 -14.28 15.86 -14.07
N SER A 34 -13.19 15.65 -13.32
CA SER A 34 -12.54 14.34 -13.10
C SER A 34 -13.50 13.22 -12.70
N ILE A 35 -14.53 13.53 -11.90
CA ILE A 35 -15.58 12.58 -11.52
C ILE A 35 -16.31 12.00 -12.74
N ASN A 36 -16.79 12.86 -13.64
CA ASN A 36 -17.56 12.42 -14.80
C ASN A 36 -16.66 11.67 -15.79
N ALA A 37 -15.42 12.14 -15.97
CA ALA A 37 -14.43 11.47 -16.79
C ALA A 37 -14.10 10.06 -16.27
N CYS A 38 -13.79 9.93 -14.97
CA CYS A 38 -13.53 8.66 -14.31
C CYS A 38 -14.73 7.72 -14.43
N ASN A 39 -15.94 8.19 -14.13
CA ASN A 39 -17.15 7.36 -14.22
C ASN A 39 -17.40 6.82 -15.63
N ARG A 40 -17.17 7.63 -16.68
CA ARG A 40 -17.28 7.17 -18.07
C ARG A 40 -16.26 6.08 -18.38
N VAL A 41 -15.02 6.27 -17.98
CA VAL A 41 -13.95 5.28 -18.19
C VAL A 41 -14.26 3.98 -17.44
N MET A 42 -14.64 4.05 -16.17
CA MET A 42 -14.92 2.86 -15.38
C MET A 42 -16.17 2.11 -15.83
N LYS A 43 -17.24 2.81 -16.22
CA LYS A 43 -18.42 2.17 -16.83
C LYS A 43 -18.07 1.43 -18.11
N ARG A 44 -17.20 2.01 -18.94
CA ARG A 44 -16.74 1.36 -20.17
C ARG A 44 -15.90 0.12 -19.85
N LEU A 45 -14.93 0.23 -18.95
CA LEU A 45 -14.08 -0.91 -18.54
C LEU A 45 -14.90 -2.05 -17.91
N GLU A 46 -15.94 -1.72 -17.13
CA GLU A 46 -16.87 -2.70 -16.57
C GLU A 46 -17.69 -3.39 -17.66
N ARG A 47 -18.32 -2.61 -18.55
CA ARG A 47 -19.12 -3.13 -19.67
C ARG A 47 -18.30 -4.06 -20.57
N ASP A 48 -17.05 -3.69 -20.83
CA ASP A 48 -16.15 -4.44 -21.70
C ASP A 48 -15.48 -5.63 -20.95
N GLY A 49 -15.84 -5.88 -19.68
CA GLY A 49 -15.42 -7.05 -18.91
C GLY A 49 -14.01 -6.99 -18.32
N HIS A 50 -13.38 -5.81 -18.28
CA HIS A 50 -12.02 -5.65 -17.78
C HIS A 50 -11.94 -5.47 -16.26
N VAL A 51 -13.02 -5.04 -15.61
CA VAL A 51 -13.07 -4.81 -14.16
C VAL A 51 -14.40 -5.28 -13.57
N LYS A 52 -14.36 -5.70 -12.31
CA LYS A 52 -15.56 -5.87 -11.49
C LYS A 52 -15.81 -4.60 -10.69
N VAL A 53 -17.08 -4.24 -10.51
CA VAL A 53 -17.47 -3.15 -9.62
C VAL A 53 -18.31 -3.67 -8.46
N HIS A 54 -18.09 -3.10 -7.29
CA HIS A 54 -18.96 -3.28 -6.16
C HIS A 54 -19.64 -1.97 -5.77
N ARG A 55 -20.97 -2.05 -5.61
CA ARG A 55 -21.84 -0.87 -5.50
C ARG A 55 -22.44 -0.63 -4.12
N SER A 56 -22.05 -1.41 -3.10
CA SER A 56 -22.56 -1.24 -1.73
C SER A 56 -22.00 -0.01 -1.03
N THR A 57 -20.81 0.45 -1.43
CA THR A 57 -20.15 1.63 -0.89
C THR A 57 -20.28 2.84 -1.83
N ARG A 58 -20.11 4.03 -1.27
CA ARG A 58 -19.90 5.27 -2.03
C ARG A 58 -18.62 5.94 -1.50
N PRO A 59 -17.63 6.23 -2.36
CA PRO A 59 -17.53 5.87 -3.78
C PRO A 59 -17.58 4.35 -4.05
N TYR A 60 -17.93 3.96 -5.29
CA TYR A 60 -17.86 2.56 -5.72
C TYR A 60 -16.42 2.03 -5.69
N SER A 61 -16.28 0.75 -5.34
CA SER A 61 -15.01 0.02 -5.37
C SER A 61 -14.88 -0.79 -6.64
N TYR A 62 -13.71 -0.77 -7.25
CA TYR A 62 -13.37 -1.47 -8.47
C TYR A 62 -12.27 -2.49 -8.19
N TYR A 63 -12.34 -3.62 -8.90
CA TYR A 63 -11.47 -4.77 -8.70
C TYR A 63 -10.98 -5.27 -10.07
N PRO A 64 -9.80 -5.89 -10.14
CA PRO A 64 -9.41 -6.71 -11.28
C PRO A 64 -10.49 -7.72 -11.63
N GLN A 65 -10.66 -8.01 -12.92
CA GLN A 65 -11.59 -9.05 -13.36
C GLN A 65 -11.26 -10.42 -12.76
N THR A 66 -9.97 -10.70 -12.54
CA THR A 66 -9.45 -11.93 -11.93
C THR A 66 -9.56 -11.94 -10.40
N SER A 67 -10.03 -10.86 -9.77
CA SER A 67 -10.08 -10.76 -8.31
C SER A 67 -11.05 -11.76 -7.71
N ASN A 68 -10.57 -12.47 -6.67
CA ASN A 68 -11.34 -13.37 -5.80
C ASN A 68 -11.69 -12.71 -4.46
N ILE A 69 -11.38 -11.42 -4.27
CA ILE A 69 -11.69 -10.69 -3.05
C ILE A 69 -13.20 -10.50 -2.96
N ARG A 70 -13.81 -11.05 -1.91
CA ARG A 70 -15.22 -10.81 -1.61
C ARG A 70 -15.40 -9.33 -1.23
N PRO A 71 -16.42 -8.62 -1.73
CA PRO A 71 -16.52 -7.19 -1.47
C PRO A 71 -16.73 -6.79 0.00
N ASN A 72 -17.25 -7.70 0.84
CA ASN A 72 -17.38 -7.52 2.29
C ASN A 72 -16.18 -8.08 3.07
N SER A 73 -15.07 -8.42 2.39
CA SER A 73 -13.87 -8.92 3.04
C SER A 73 -13.21 -7.84 3.89
N THR A 74 -12.70 -8.24 5.05
CA THR A 74 -11.84 -7.40 5.90
C THR A 74 -10.59 -6.89 5.20
N LYS A 75 -10.17 -7.54 4.10
CA LYS A 75 -9.04 -7.13 3.25
C LYS A 75 -9.33 -5.88 2.41
N VAL A 76 -10.59 -5.64 2.03
CA VAL A 76 -10.94 -4.51 1.15
C VAL A 76 -10.47 -3.18 1.74
N PRO A 77 -10.86 -2.81 2.98
CA PRO A 77 -10.42 -1.55 3.53
C PRO A 77 -8.92 -1.52 3.91
N HIS A 78 -8.22 -2.66 3.93
CA HIS A 78 -6.76 -2.70 4.03
C HIS A 78 -6.08 -2.26 2.74
N PHE A 79 -6.51 -2.82 1.59
CA PHE A 79 -6.00 -2.42 0.28
C PHE A 79 -6.27 -0.95 -0.05
N LEU A 80 -7.45 -0.44 0.34
CA LEU A 80 -7.75 0.98 0.21
C LEU A 80 -6.78 1.85 1.04
N ALA A 81 -6.45 1.44 2.27
CA ALA A 81 -5.46 2.17 3.08
C ALA A 81 -4.05 2.18 2.47
N ILE A 82 -3.65 1.11 1.77
CA ILE A 82 -2.40 1.07 1.00
C ILE A 82 -2.44 2.08 -0.16
N ALA A 83 -3.57 2.20 -0.85
CA ALA A 83 -3.75 3.16 -1.93
C ALA A 83 -3.78 4.61 -1.42
N ASP A 84 -4.42 4.87 -0.29
CA ASP A 84 -4.38 6.16 0.41
C ASP A 84 -2.94 6.54 0.78
N PHE A 85 -2.18 5.60 1.36
CA PHE A 85 -0.77 5.79 1.70
C PHE A 85 0.07 6.15 0.47
N TYR A 86 -0.11 5.44 -0.65
CA TYR A 86 0.58 5.76 -1.91
C TYR A 86 0.26 7.18 -2.42
N LEU A 87 -1.01 7.58 -2.40
CA LEU A 87 -1.42 8.92 -2.82
C LEU A 87 -0.86 10.00 -1.91
N ASP A 88 -0.79 9.74 -0.61
CA ASP A 88 -0.17 10.64 0.37
C ASP A 88 1.33 10.82 0.12
N LEU A 89 2.07 9.75 -0.19
CA LEU A 89 3.48 9.84 -0.59
C LEU A 89 3.65 10.71 -1.84
N CYS A 90 2.79 10.50 -2.85
CA CYS A 90 2.86 11.21 -4.13
C CYS A 90 2.61 12.73 -4.01
N LYS A 91 2.07 13.22 -2.88
CA LYS A 91 1.98 14.66 -2.59
C LYS A 91 3.35 15.31 -2.38
N TYR A 92 4.34 14.51 -1.97
CA TYR A 92 5.70 14.96 -1.69
C TYR A 92 6.66 14.48 -2.77
N THR A 93 6.75 13.17 -2.97
CA THR A 93 7.59 12.57 -4.02
C THR A 93 7.04 11.20 -4.39
N LYS A 94 6.98 10.90 -5.69
CA LYS A 94 6.56 9.58 -6.16
C LYS A 94 7.66 8.54 -5.84
N PRO A 95 7.36 7.42 -5.16
CA PRO A 95 8.32 6.33 -4.99
C PRO A 95 8.81 5.79 -6.34
N SER A 96 10.09 5.47 -6.46
CA SER A 96 10.64 4.84 -7.67
C SER A 96 10.21 3.38 -7.78
N THR A 97 10.09 2.70 -6.64
CA THR A 97 9.54 1.36 -6.48
C THR A 97 8.46 1.40 -5.42
N PHE A 98 7.38 0.66 -5.61
CA PHE A 98 6.30 0.55 -4.63
C PHE A 98 5.60 -0.79 -4.83
N GLU A 99 6.00 -1.85 -4.15
CA GLU A 99 5.42 -3.19 -4.31
C GLU A 99 4.45 -3.50 -3.19
N VAL A 100 3.20 -3.83 -3.55
CA VAL A 100 2.10 -4.11 -2.62
C VAL A 100 2.08 -5.60 -2.29
N GLU A 101 1.87 -5.94 -1.02
CA GLU A 101 1.95 -7.31 -0.50
C GLU A 101 3.30 -7.97 -0.83
N TRP A 102 4.40 -7.26 -0.54
CA TRP A 102 5.72 -7.74 -0.86
C TRP A 102 6.08 -8.98 -0.03
N LYS A 103 6.61 -10.01 -0.70
CA LYS A 103 6.95 -11.29 -0.09
C LYS A 103 8.38 -11.66 -0.44
N THR A 104 9.08 -12.19 0.55
CA THR A 104 10.44 -12.73 0.42
C THR A 104 10.48 -14.15 -0.16
N GLY A 105 9.34 -14.83 -0.27
CA GLY A 105 9.21 -16.19 -0.82
C GLY A 105 9.26 -17.32 0.20
N GLU A 106 9.83 -17.11 1.40
CA GLU A 106 9.89 -18.12 2.46
C GLU A 106 8.67 -18.08 3.40
N LYS A 107 8.06 -19.25 3.62
CA LYS A 107 6.94 -19.38 4.56
C LYS A 107 7.37 -19.03 5.99
N GLY A 108 6.69 -18.08 6.61
CA GLY A 108 7.01 -17.61 7.97
C GLY A 108 8.05 -16.49 8.03
N SER A 109 8.46 -15.97 6.87
CA SER A 109 9.25 -14.74 6.78
C SER A 109 8.39 -13.48 7.00
N ILE A 110 8.98 -12.30 6.79
CA ILE A 110 8.24 -11.04 6.84
C ILE A 110 7.29 -10.92 5.64
N GLU A 111 6.14 -10.31 5.90
CA GLU A 111 5.11 -9.98 4.92
C GLU A 111 4.68 -8.52 5.15
N PRO A 112 5.55 -7.54 4.84
CA PRO A 112 5.16 -6.13 4.90
C PRO A 112 4.05 -5.84 3.91
N ASP A 113 3.23 -4.83 4.21
CA ASP A 113 2.17 -4.40 3.31
C ASP A 113 2.74 -3.76 2.04
N VAL A 114 3.87 -3.06 2.18
CA VAL A 114 4.57 -2.42 1.07
C VAL A 114 6.07 -2.57 1.23
N PHE A 115 6.76 -2.92 0.14
CA PHE A 115 8.17 -2.59 -0.04
C PHE A 115 8.29 -1.41 -1.00
N MET A 116 9.05 -0.37 -0.65
CA MET A 116 9.21 0.80 -1.54
C MET A 116 10.61 1.37 -1.50
N ILE A 117 10.97 2.06 -2.57
CA ILE A 117 12.14 2.95 -2.60
C ILE A 117 11.61 4.38 -2.72
N TRP A 118 11.86 5.18 -1.70
CA TRP A 118 11.35 6.55 -1.59
C TRP A 118 12.49 7.49 -1.21
N ASN A 119 12.72 8.51 -2.03
CA ASN A 119 13.86 9.43 -1.91
C ASN A 119 15.22 8.70 -1.80
N GLY A 120 15.40 7.63 -2.58
CA GLY A 120 16.61 6.82 -2.59
C GLY A 120 16.76 5.84 -1.43
N ALA A 121 15.88 5.89 -0.42
CA ALA A 121 15.92 4.99 0.73
C ALA A 121 14.91 3.84 0.59
N PRO A 122 15.29 2.59 0.92
CA PRO A 122 14.40 1.44 0.95
C PRO A 122 13.55 1.40 2.23
N PHE A 123 12.27 1.05 2.12
CA PHE A 123 11.33 0.91 3.23
C PHE A 123 10.54 -0.40 3.16
N LEU A 124 10.32 -1.01 4.33
CA LEU A 124 9.34 -2.05 4.59
C LEU A 124 8.22 -1.42 5.43
N VAL A 125 7.02 -1.29 4.88
CA VAL A 125 5.91 -0.55 5.49
C VAL A 125 4.86 -1.51 6.03
N GLU A 126 4.36 -1.19 7.22
CA GLU A 126 3.33 -1.91 7.96
C GLU A 126 2.17 -0.96 8.25
N ILE A 127 1.06 -1.10 7.52
CA ILE A 127 -0.14 -0.28 7.65
C ILE A 127 -1.11 -0.95 8.62
N GLN A 128 -1.08 -0.50 9.87
CA GLN A 128 -1.83 -1.10 10.96
C GLN A 128 -3.12 -0.33 11.24
N ARG A 129 -4.21 -0.85 10.68
CA ARG A 129 -5.57 -0.29 10.87
C ARG A 129 -6.22 -0.65 12.21
N ASN A 130 -5.68 -1.64 12.92
CA ASN A 130 -6.16 -2.08 14.22
C ASN A 130 -5.03 -2.03 15.26
N HIS A 131 -5.41 -1.95 16.53
CA HIS A 131 -4.48 -2.06 17.65
C HIS A 131 -3.88 -3.46 17.74
N TYR A 132 -2.55 -3.56 17.73
CA TYR A 132 -1.84 -4.83 17.94
C TYR A 132 -1.35 -4.95 19.38
N THR A 133 -1.53 -6.14 19.96
CA THR A 133 -1.05 -6.41 21.32
C THR A 133 0.47 -6.46 21.36
N LYS A 134 1.05 -6.30 22.55
CA LYS A 134 2.51 -6.46 22.76
C LYS A 134 3.04 -7.78 22.20
N LYS A 135 2.29 -8.88 22.38
CA LYS A 135 2.65 -10.21 21.86
C LYS A 135 2.73 -10.22 20.33
N VAL A 136 1.79 -9.55 19.64
CA VAL A 136 1.80 -9.45 18.17
C VAL A 136 2.99 -8.62 17.69
N MET A 137 3.27 -7.50 18.36
CA MET A 137 4.41 -6.63 18.03
C MET A 137 5.75 -7.33 18.25
N ALA A 138 5.94 -8.04 19.37
CA ALA A 138 7.14 -8.84 19.64
C ALA A 138 7.32 -9.95 18.59
N GLY A 139 6.23 -10.58 18.14
CA GLY A 139 6.29 -11.56 17.05
C GLY A 139 6.72 -10.94 15.71
N LYS A 140 6.33 -9.68 15.43
CA LYS A 140 6.80 -8.94 14.25
C LYS A 140 8.30 -8.63 14.37
N GLU A 141 8.72 -8.08 15.50
CA GLU A 141 10.14 -7.81 15.79
C GLU A 141 11.01 -9.05 15.54
N GLN A 142 10.64 -10.20 16.10
CA GLN A 142 11.38 -11.46 15.91
C GLN A 142 11.50 -11.87 14.43
N ARG A 143 10.43 -11.69 13.63
CA ARG A 143 10.48 -11.99 12.19
C ARG A 143 11.40 -11.04 11.44
N TYR A 144 11.36 -9.74 11.75
CA TYR A 144 12.27 -8.78 11.12
C TYR A 144 13.73 -9.00 11.55
N LEU A 145 14.00 -9.34 12.81
CA LEU A 145 15.35 -9.69 13.27
C LEU A 145 15.86 -10.95 12.56
N LYS A 146 15.04 -12.00 12.47
CA LYS A 146 15.39 -13.22 11.72
C LYS A 146 15.72 -12.90 10.27
N TYR A 147 14.91 -12.06 9.62
CA TYR A 147 15.13 -11.61 8.25
C TYR A 147 16.38 -10.75 8.10
N PHE A 148 16.69 -9.88 9.07
CA PHE A 148 17.93 -9.11 9.09
C PHE A 148 19.16 -10.03 9.14
N TYR A 149 19.17 -10.97 10.08
CA TYR A 149 20.30 -11.89 10.28
C TYR A 149 20.45 -12.95 9.19
N SER A 150 19.39 -13.27 8.44
CA SER A 150 19.49 -14.18 7.29
C SER A 150 20.25 -13.59 6.10
N ASN A 151 20.45 -12.27 6.06
CA ASN A 151 21.02 -11.53 4.92
C ASN A 151 20.25 -11.65 3.59
N SER A 152 19.09 -12.30 3.53
CA SER A 152 18.31 -12.45 2.29
C SER A 152 17.70 -11.13 1.79
N TRP A 153 17.71 -10.09 2.62
CA TRP A 153 17.37 -8.73 2.20
C TRP A 153 18.35 -8.11 1.21
N LYS A 154 19.60 -8.61 1.16
CA LYS A 154 20.64 -8.08 0.27
C LYS A 154 20.32 -8.30 -1.21
N ASP A 155 19.48 -9.27 -1.52
CA ASP A 155 19.03 -9.54 -2.89
C ASP A 155 18.15 -8.40 -3.46
N HIS A 156 17.59 -7.56 -2.58
CA HIS A 156 16.61 -6.54 -2.94
C HIS A 156 17.07 -5.12 -2.58
N SER A 157 18.12 -4.98 -1.77
CA SER A 157 18.60 -3.68 -1.32
C SER A 157 20.04 -3.72 -0.83
N GLU A 158 20.77 -2.63 -1.05
CA GLU A 158 22.14 -2.44 -0.57
C GLU A 158 22.23 -2.30 0.95
N PHE A 159 21.18 -1.74 1.57
CA PHE A 159 21.07 -1.55 3.01
C PHE A 159 19.78 -2.18 3.52
N PHE A 160 19.76 -2.61 4.79
CA PHE A 160 18.53 -3.13 5.36
C PHE A 160 17.45 -2.01 5.34
N PRO A 161 16.26 -2.27 4.76
CA PRO A 161 15.22 -1.26 4.66
C PRO A 161 14.77 -0.73 6.01
N PHE A 162 14.43 0.55 6.07
CA PHE A 162 13.77 1.13 7.23
C PHE A 162 12.40 0.48 7.42
N ILE A 163 12.05 0.17 8.67
CA ILE A 163 10.72 -0.36 8.98
C ILE A 163 9.82 0.82 9.32
N TRP A 164 8.78 1.05 8.53
CA TRP A 164 7.82 2.12 8.78
C TRP A 164 6.46 1.55 9.20
N ILE A 165 6.13 1.73 10.48
CA ILE A 165 4.82 1.39 11.03
C ILE A 165 3.89 2.62 10.92
N LEU A 166 2.88 2.51 10.07
CA LEU A 166 1.80 3.48 9.95
C LEU A 166 0.64 3.03 10.85
N SER A 167 0.38 3.74 11.94
CA SER A 167 -0.69 3.36 12.87
C SER A 167 -1.22 4.55 13.66
N GLU A 168 -2.51 4.51 13.96
CA GLU A 168 -3.14 5.41 14.94
C GLU A 168 -2.73 5.08 16.39
N THR A 169 -2.34 3.82 16.66
CA THR A 169 -1.87 3.42 18.00
C THR A 169 -0.40 3.78 18.14
N LYS A 170 -0.05 4.58 19.15
CA LYS A 170 1.35 4.79 19.55
C LYS A 170 1.87 3.59 20.34
N TYR A 171 2.90 2.91 19.83
CA TYR A 171 3.58 1.83 20.56
C TYR A 171 4.78 2.41 21.32
N LYS A 172 4.98 1.97 22.58
CA LYS A 172 6.10 2.41 23.42
C LYS A 172 7.39 1.64 23.15
N ASP A 173 7.25 0.36 22.79
CA ASP A 173 8.35 -0.61 22.72
C ASP A 173 8.74 -0.87 21.24
N LEU A 174 9.22 0.18 20.55
CA LEU A 174 9.64 0.11 19.12
C LEU A 174 11.15 0.22 18.92
N ASP A 175 11.93 0.05 19.99
CA ASP A 175 13.38 -0.02 19.91
C ASP A 175 13.79 -1.47 19.62
N TRP A 176 14.08 -1.77 18.35
CA TRP A 176 14.37 -3.14 17.86
C TRP A 176 15.80 -3.24 17.32
N PRO A 177 16.86 -3.01 18.11
CA PRO A 177 18.22 -3.00 17.60
C PRO A 177 18.61 -4.36 16.96
N PRO A 178 19.30 -4.36 15.79
CA PRO A 178 19.89 -3.23 15.07
C PRO A 178 18.95 -2.56 14.04
N LEU A 179 17.67 -2.91 14.02
CA LEU A 179 16.70 -2.43 13.04
C LEU A 179 16.33 -0.97 13.30
N LYS A 180 16.15 -0.20 12.22
CA LYS A 180 15.67 1.18 12.29
C LYS A 180 14.17 1.22 12.05
N VAL A 181 13.41 1.40 13.13
CA VAL A 181 11.94 1.42 13.12
C VAL A 181 11.44 2.83 13.31
N HIS A 182 10.58 3.28 12.39
CA HIS A 182 9.90 4.55 12.46
C HIS A 182 8.40 4.32 12.58
N GLN A 183 7.78 5.03 13.52
CA GLN A 183 6.33 5.09 13.62
C GLN A 183 5.81 6.50 13.30
N SER A 184 4.70 6.55 12.56
CA SER A 184 3.91 7.76 12.34
C SER A 184 2.43 7.43 12.17
N HIS A 185 1.56 8.45 12.27
CA HIS A 185 0.11 8.28 12.05
C HIS A 185 -0.24 8.38 10.56
N ASN A 186 0.54 9.16 9.81
CA ASN A 186 0.37 9.42 8.39
C ASN A 186 1.72 9.85 7.77
N VAL A 187 1.75 10.00 6.44
CA VAL A 187 2.95 10.44 5.70
C VAL A 187 3.42 11.82 6.16
N LYS A 188 2.49 12.78 6.36
CA LYS A 188 2.83 14.14 6.79
C LYS A 188 3.57 14.17 8.13
N SER A 189 3.11 13.37 9.11
CA SER A 189 3.75 13.28 10.43
C SER A 189 5.09 12.55 10.39
N PHE A 190 5.27 11.60 9.46
CA PHE A 190 6.58 11.00 9.23
C PHE A 190 7.57 12.03 8.73
N ILE A 191 7.21 12.78 7.69
CA ILE A 191 8.07 13.82 7.11
C ILE A 191 8.46 14.81 8.19
N LYS A 192 7.49 15.42 8.89
CA LYS A 192 7.78 16.41 9.95
C LYS A 192 8.76 15.90 11.03
N LYS A 193 8.79 14.60 11.28
CA LYS A 193 9.58 14.01 12.38
C LYS A 193 10.94 13.50 11.92
N TYR A 194 11.07 13.04 10.69
CA TYR A 194 12.25 12.28 10.23
C TYR A 194 12.88 12.85 8.94
N MET A 195 12.30 13.89 8.33
CA MET A 195 12.78 14.55 7.11
C MET A 195 12.80 16.07 7.27
#